data_AF-A0A6I6LBL4-F1
#
_entry.id   AF-A0A6I6LBL4-F1
#
_cell.length_a   1.000
_cell.length_b   1.000
_cell.length_c   1.000
_cell.angle_alpha   90.00
_cell.angle_beta   90.00
_cell.angle_gamma   90.00
#
_symmetry.space_group_name_H-M   'P 1'
#
loop_
_entity.id
_entity.type
_entity.pdbx_description
1 polymer ?
#
loop_
_entity_poly.entity_id
_entity_poly.type
_entity_poly.pdbx_seq_one_letter_code
_entity_poly.pdbx_strand_id
1 'polypeptide(L)'
;MTLNRRTFAIISHPDAGKTTLTEKLLLQGGAIHLAGEVKARGQARRARSDWMKIEQQRGISVTSSVMTFQKDGIVFNLLDTPGHEDFSEDTYRTLTAVDSAIMVIDAAKGIEPQTRKLFEVCRLRSVPIITFVNKVDREGRAAFETIDEVADALALDVCPMNWPVGMGGEFEGLYDFTSGRLSQPSGDSKAFEGKVSTHSSLDATSLDDVLTAAGAARLREEAELAQAGYSEFDLTAFRNGDLTPVYFGSALKEFGVVELITAIAAYAPPPRPQPSSKGEIDPSAKEVTGFIFKVQANMDPQHRDRIAFMRLCSGTFKRGMKLTPSGLGKPVAIHSPILFFAQDREIADSAEPGDIIGIPNHGTLRVGDTLSERNDVRFTGLPNFAPEILRRVVLRDPTKTKQLRKALDDLSEEGVIQVFYPEVGSNWVIGVVGQLQLDVLISRLEAEYKVDAFLEAAPYDTARWLVGSDSALAQFASFNGGNMAKDRDGHPVFMARSAWDVGYQQEKHPDLKFSATKER
;
A
#
# COMPACT_ATOMS: atom_id res chain seq x y z
N MET A 1 20.71 1.94 -18.86
CA MET A 1 20.15 1.71 -17.51
C MET A 1 19.72 0.27 -17.43
N THR A 2 20.20 -0.47 -16.43
CA THR A 2 19.67 -1.81 -16.12
C THR A 2 18.44 -1.64 -15.25
N LEU A 3 17.26 -2.04 -15.72
CA LEU A 3 16.01 -1.98 -14.96
C LEU A 3 15.93 -3.14 -13.93
N ASN A 4 16.89 -3.16 -13.00
CA ASN A 4 17.04 -4.19 -11.97
C ASN A 4 16.30 -3.85 -10.66
N ARG A 5 15.40 -2.86 -10.67
CA ARG A 5 14.57 -2.52 -9.50
C ARG A 5 13.29 -3.37 -9.48
N ARG A 6 12.84 -3.75 -8.29
CA ARG A 6 11.53 -4.33 -8.00
C ARG A 6 10.90 -3.53 -6.87
N THR A 7 9.96 -2.66 -7.19
CA THR A 7 9.28 -1.85 -6.18
C THR A 7 7.89 -2.39 -5.95
N PHE A 8 7.63 -2.85 -4.73
CA PHE A 8 6.40 -3.54 -4.39
C PHE A 8 5.89 -3.19 -3.00
N ALA A 9 4.60 -3.44 -2.77
CA ALA A 9 3.97 -3.37 -1.46
C ALA A 9 3.47 -4.75 -1.03
N ILE A 10 3.27 -4.94 0.27
CA ILE A 10 2.58 -6.13 0.80
C ILE A 10 1.21 -5.71 1.30
N ILE A 11 0.15 -6.16 0.64
CA ILE A 11 -1.24 -5.90 1.02
C ILE A 11 -1.81 -7.09 1.78
N SER A 12 -2.51 -6.85 2.89
CA SER A 12 -3.14 -7.91 3.66
C SER A 12 -4.20 -7.37 4.61
N HIS A 13 -5.08 -8.24 5.08
CA HIS A 13 -5.87 -7.97 6.28
C HIS A 13 -4.95 -7.95 7.53
N PRO A 14 -5.38 -7.27 8.61
CA PRO A 14 -4.76 -7.41 9.92
C PRO A 14 -4.48 -8.87 10.30
N ASP A 15 -3.35 -9.10 10.95
CA ASP A 15 -2.92 -10.42 11.44
C ASP A 15 -2.70 -11.52 10.39
N ALA A 16 -2.89 -11.27 9.09
CA ALA A 16 -2.58 -12.25 8.03
C ALA A 16 -1.09 -12.64 7.98
N GLY A 17 -0.20 -11.81 8.55
CA GLY A 17 1.21 -12.12 8.74
C GLY A 17 2.18 -11.24 7.95
N LYS A 18 1.72 -10.11 7.40
CA LYS A 18 2.54 -9.12 6.68
C LYS A 18 3.86 -8.78 7.38
N THR A 19 3.82 -8.41 8.68
CA THR A 19 5.05 -8.01 9.41
C THR A 19 6.06 -9.17 9.49
N THR A 20 5.58 -10.39 9.71
CA THR A 20 6.43 -11.59 9.74
C THR A 20 7.02 -11.86 8.36
N LEU A 21 6.21 -11.77 7.31
CA LEU A 21 6.69 -11.96 5.93
C LEU A 21 7.73 -10.92 5.54
N THR A 22 7.50 -9.65 5.88
CA THR A 22 8.47 -8.55 5.70
C THR A 22 9.80 -8.86 6.36
N GLU A 23 9.79 -9.27 7.64
CA GLU A 23 11.01 -9.68 8.36
C GLU A 23 11.76 -10.78 7.60
N LYS A 24 11.05 -11.83 7.15
CA LYS A 24 11.69 -12.95 6.45
C LYS A 24 12.21 -12.58 5.06
N LEU A 25 11.50 -11.74 4.31
CA LEU A 25 11.99 -11.23 3.02
C LEU A 25 13.28 -10.43 3.20
N LEU A 26 13.36 -9.60 4.24
CA LEU A 26 14.58 -8.85 4.57
C LEU A 26 15.74 -9.78 4.94
N LEU A 27 15.50 -10.81 5.76
CA LEU A 27 16.53 -11.81 6.08
C LEU A 27 17.01 -12.55 4.83
N GLN A 28 16.09 -12.97 3.97
CA GLN A 28 16.40 -13.66 2.71
C GLN A 28 17.12 -12.76 1.70
N GLY A 29 16.94 -11.44 1.81
CA GLY A 29 17.70 -10.42 1.09
C GLY A 29 19.02 -10.00 1.75
N GLY A 30 19.42 -10.63 2.87
CA GLY A 30 20.65 -10.30 3.60
C GLY A 30 20.58 -9.00 4.41
N ALA A 31 19.41 -8.39 4.58
CA ALA A 31 19.19 -7.16 5.33
C ALA A 31 18.96 -7.44 6.84
N ILE A 32 19.94 -8.05 7.50
CA ILE A 32 19.84 -8.59 8.87
C ILE A 32 19.44 -7.51 9.89
N HIS A 33 20.04 -6.32 9.80
CA HIS A 33 19.74 -5.22 10.73
C HIS A 33 18.29 -4.74 10.62
N LEU A 34 17.81 -4.47 9.41
CA LEU A 34 16.41 -4.07 9.17
C LEU A 34 15.44 -5.17 9.60
N ALA A 35 15.76 -6.44 9.33
CA ALA A 35 14.94 -7.55 9.80
C ALA A 35 14.83 -7.57 11.34
N GLY A 36 15.95 -7.33 12.03
CA GLY A 36 15.97 -7.17 13.48
C GLY A 36 15.08 -6.03 13.98
N GLU A 37 15.11 -4.88 13.31
CA GLU A 37 14.25 -3.73 13.62
C GLU A 37 12.76 -4.03 13.39
N VAL A 38 12.41 -4.67 12.28
CA VAL A 38 11.03 -5.09 11.97
C VAL A 38 10.54 -6.10 13.01
N LYS A 39 11.37 -7.07 13.37
CA LYS A 39 11.07 -8.06 14.41
C LYS A 39 10.85 -7.40 15.76
N ALA A 40 11.76 -6.51 16.16
CA ALA A 40 11.67 -5.76 17.41
C ALA A 40 10.41 -4.92 17.46
N ARG A 41 10.05 -4.23 16.36
CA ARG A 41 8.78 -3.49 16.24
C ARG A 41 7.57 -4.42 16.36
N GLY A 42 7.62 -5.59 15.71
CA GLY A 42 6.57 -6.61 15.81
C GLY A 42 6.45 -7.26 17.19
N GLN A 43 7.54 -7.35 17.97
CA GLN A 43 7.56 -7.85 19.35
C GLN A 43 7.15 -6.77 20.35
N ALA A 44 7.58 -5.52 20.16
CA ALA A 44 7.16 -4.37 20.95
C ALA A 44 5.65 -4.10 20.80
N ARG A 45 5.05 -4.40 19.63
CA ARG A 45 3.58 -4.46 19.50
C ARG A 45 2.93 -5.53 20.39
N ARG A 46 3.65 -6.61 20.73
CA ARG A 46 3.15 -7.75 21.51
C ARG A 46 3.45 -7.66 23.02
N ALA A 47 4.44 -6.88 23.46
CA ALA A 47 4.83 -6.69 24.86
C ALA A 47 4.43 -5.28 25.36
N ARG A 48 3.67 -5.21 26.46
CA ARG A 48 2.88 -4.06 26.95
C ARG A 48 3.60 -2.71 27.23
N SER A 49 2.79 -1.65 27.10
CA SER A 49 2.70 -0.35 27.81
C SER A 49 3.96 0.51 28.00
N ASP A 50 3.89 1.70 27.39
CA ASP A 50 4.70 2.92 27.59
C ASP A 50 5.58 3.34 26.41
N TRP A 51 4.92 3.74 25.31
CA TRP A 51 5.43 4.74 24.40
C TRP A 51 4.33 5.39 23.52
N MET A 52 4.01 6.65 23.89
CA MET A 52 3.24 7.69 23.19
C MET A 52 1.79 7.37 22.75
N LYS A 53 1.07 6.71 23.67
CA LYS A 53 -0.39 6.59 23.93
C LYS A 53 -1.38 6.23 22.82
N ILE A 54 -1.26 6.64 21.56
CA ILE A 54 -2.28 6.33 20.53
C ILE A 54 -1.89 5.18 19.62
N GLU A 55 -0.64 5.17 19.16
CA GLU A 55 -0.11 4.06 18.35
C GLU A 55 -0.06 2.75 19.17
N GLN A 56 0.04 2.88 20.50
CA GLN A 56 0.16 1.78 21.45
C GLN A 56 -1.17 1.25 22.01
N GLN A 57 -2.24 2.06 22.08
CA GLN A 57 -3.54 1.60 22.63
C GLN A 57 -4.28 0.63 21.71
N ARG A 58 -3.99 0.66 20.40
CA ARG A 58 -4.66 -0.18 19.40
C ARG A 58 -3.74 -1.14 18.65
N GLY A 59 -2.42 -1.07 18.83
CA GLY A 59 -1.47 -2.06 18.27
C GLY A 59 -1.14 -1.89 16.79
N ILE A 60 -1.14 -0.66 16.26
CA ILE A 60 -1.21 -0.40 14.81
C ILE A 60 -0.05 0.44 14.29
N SER A 61 0.51 0.07 13.13
CA SER A 61 1.50 0.90 12.42
C SER A 61 0.78 2.05 11.72
N VAL A 62 0.97 3.30 12.15
CA VAL A 62 0.27 4.43 11.51
C VAL A 62 1.04 4.98 10.31
N THR A 63 2.34 4.68 10.19
CA THR A 63 3.18 5.18 9.09
C THR A 63 3.79 4.05 8.26
N SER A 64 3.56 4.11 6.93
CA SER A 64 4.22 3.25 5.93
C SER A 64 5.74 3.47 5.97
N SER A 65 6.53 2.41 6.04
CA SER A 65 8.00 2.49 6.02
C SER A 65 8.52 1.96 4.70
N VAL A 66 9.54 2.61 4.14
CA VAL A 66 10.22 2.14 2.92
C VAL A 66 11.48 1.38 3.34
N MET A 67 11.66 0.18 2.81
CA MET A 67 12.82 -0.66 3.07
C MET A 67 13.43 -1.07 1.73
N THR A 68 14.71 -0.73 1.52
CA THR A 68 15.41 -1.08 0.27
C THR A 68 16.51 -2.08 0.56
N PHE A 69 16.52 -3.22 -0.12
CA PHE A 69 17.56 -4.25 0.05
C PHE A 69 17.97 -4.82 -1.30
N GLN A 70 19.14 -5.44 -1.38
CA GLN A 70 19.69 -5.96 -2.63
C GLN A 70 19.97 -7.46 -2.51
N LYS A 71 19.65 -8.19 -3.57
CA LYS A 71 20.00 -9.61 -3.71
C LYS A 71 20.25 -9.93 -5.19
N ASP A 72 21.34 -10.65 -5.47
CA ASP A 72 21.67 -11.14 -6.82
C ASP A 72 21.64 -10.07 -7.92
N GLY A 73 22.11 -8.85 -7.59
CA GLY A 73 22.13 -7.71 -8.53
C GLY A 73 20.77 -7.03 -8.74
N ILE A 74 19.71 -7.43 -8.04
CA ILE A 74 18.37 -6.83 -8.07
C ILE A 74 18.16 -5.99 -6.80
N VAL A 75 17.64 -4.78 -6.96
CA VAL A 75 17.29 -3.86 -5.87
C VAL A 75 15.80 -3.97 -5.59
N PHE A 76 15.44 -4.37 -4.37
CA PHE A 76 14.08 -4.52 -3.91
C PHE A 76 13.69 -3.30 -3.07
N ASN A 77 12.65 -2.58 -3.48
CA ASN A 77 12.06 -1.48 -2.73
C ASN A 77 10.71 -1.95 -2.17
N LEU A 78 10.68 -2.30 -0.89
CA LEU A 78 9.46 -2.72 -0.20
C LEU A 78 8.82 -1.52 0.50
N LEU A 79 7.60 -1.18 0.09
CA LEU A 79 6.77 -0.18 0.74
C LEU A 79 5.78 -0.87 1.67
N ASP A 80 5.96 -0.69 2.98
CA ASP A 80 5.08 -1.30 3.98
C ASP A 80 3.75 -0.56 4.05
N THR A 81 2.63 -1.21 3.68
CA THR A 81 1.31 -0.61 3.85
C THR A 81 0.77 -0.87 5.26
N PRO A 82 0.30 0.15 6.02
CA PRO A 82 -0.44 -0.06 7.25
C PRO A 82 -1.59 -1.05 7.05
N GLY A 83 -1.66 -2.08 7.89
CA GLY A 83 -2.57 -3.21 7.72
C GLY A 83 -3.50 -3.44 8.91
N HIS A 84 -3.77 -2.44 9.76
CA HIS A 84 -4.82 -2.60 10.78
C HIS A 84 -6.20 -2.21 10.21
N GLU A 85 -7.27 -2.51 10.95
CA GLU A 85 -8.67 -2.16 10.65
C GLU A 85 -8.88 -0.65 10.37
N ASP A 86 -7.88 0.15 10.71
CA ASP A 86 -7.87 1.59 10.62
C ASP A 86 -7.17 2.08 9.34
N PHE A 87 -7.84 1.80 8.23
CA PHE A 87 -7.43 2.19 6.89
C PHE A 87 -7.16 3.70 6.78
N SER A 88 -6.00 4.11 6.25
CA SER A 88 -5.73 5.52 5.95
C SER A 88 -5.54 5.72 4.45
N GLU A 89 -5.83 6.94 3.97
CA GLU A 89 -5.56 7.32 2.59
C GLU A 89 -4.08 7.10 2.19
N ASP A 90 -3.17 7.12 3.16
CA ASP A 90 -1.75 6.82 2.96
C ASP A 90 -1.50 5.43 2.38
N THR A 91 -2.32 4.45 2.75
CA THR A 91 -2.22 3.09 2.21
C THR A 91 -2.55 3.07 0.72
N TYR A 92 -3.63 3.75 0.30
CA TYR A 92 -3.94 3.86 -1.13
C TYR A 92 -2.86 4.63 -1.90
N ARG A 93 -2.31 5.69 -1.30
CA ARG A 93 -1.22 6.47 -1.91
C ARG A 93 0.07 5.68 -2.05
N THR A 94 0.39 4.83 -1.08
CA THR A 94 1.56 3.95 -1.13
C THR A 94 1.47 2.99 -2.33
N LEU A 95 0.28 2.47 -2.62
CA LEU A 95 0.04 1.60 -3.78
C LEU A 95 0.21 2.31 -5.14
N THR A 96 0.27 3.64 -5.15
CA THR A 96 0.54 4.42 -6.37
C THR A 96 2.01 4.46 -6.74
N ALA A 97 2.89 4.21 -5.76
CA ALA A 97 4.33 4.31 -5.91
C ALA A 97 5.01 2.97 -6.20
N VAL A 98 4.24 1.88 -6.34
CA VAL A 98 4.74 0.51 -6.56
C VAL A 98 4.41 0.01 -7.96
N ASP A 99 5.24 -0.90 -8.45
CA ASP A 99 5.06 -1.54 -9.75
C ASP A 99 4.30 -2.88 -9.63
N SER A 100 4.28 -3.50 -8.45
CA SER A 100 3.52 -4.71 -8.11
C SER A 100 3.10 -4.76 -6.64
N ALA A 101 2.24 -5.70 -6.28
CA ALA A 101 1.86 -5.99 -4.90
C ALA A 101 1.98 -7.48 -4.56
N ILE A 102 2.20 -7.77 -3.29
CA ILE A 102 2.15 -9.12 -2.72
C ILE A 102 0.94 -9.17 -1.82
N MET A 103 -0.06 -9.97 -2.18
CA MET A 103 -1.26 -10.15 -1.38
C MET A 103 -1.07 -11.31 -0.41
N VAL A 104 -1.11 -11.02 0.89
CA VAL A 104 -0.97 -12.04 1.94
C VAL A 104 -2.35 -12.40 2.49
N ILE A 105 -2.66 -13.68 2.46
CA ILE A 105 -3.92 -14.27 2.91
C ILE A 105 -3.62 -15.23 4.05
N ASP A 106 -4.48 -15.26 5.07
CA ASP A 106 -4.42 -16.28 6.12
C ASP A 106 -5.14 -17.54 5.64
N ALA A 107 -4.46 -18.69 5.57
CA ALA A 107 -5.04 -19.96 5.14
C ALA A 107 -6.29 -20.37 5.94
N ALA A 108 -6.42 -19.92 7.20
CA ALA A 108 -7.58 -20.24 8.03
C ALA A 108 -8.79 -19.33 7.76
N LYS A 109 -8.57 -18.14 7.21
CA LYS A 109 -9.61 -17.13 7.04
C LYS A 109 -10.00 -16.89 5.58
N GLY A 110 -9.06 -17.02 4.66
CA GLY A 110 -9.26 -16.65 3.26
C GLY A 110 -9.35 -15.13 3.05
N ILE A 111 -10.14 -14.69 2.08
CA ILE A 111 -10.28 -13.27 1.72
C ILE A 111 -11.11 -12.51 2.76
N GLU A 112 -10.47 -11.58 3.46
CA GLU A 112 -11.11 -10.68 4.41
C GLU A 112 -11.40 -9.29 3.80
N PRO A 113 -12.33 -8.48 4.38
CA PRO A 113 -12.79 -7.22 3.78
C PRO A 113 -11.67 -6.23 3.41
N GLN A 114 -10.64 -6.14 4.26
CA GLN A 114 -9.49 -5.25 4.03
C GLN A 114 -8.63 -5.68 2.83
N THR A 115 -8.45 -6.99 2.64
CA THR A 115 -7.74 -7.54 1.49
C THR A 115 -8.49 -7.19 0.20
N ARG A 116 -9.82 -7.35 0.20
CA ARG A 116 -10.69 -6.97 -0.94
C ARG A 116 -10.59 -5.48 -1.27
N LYS A 117 -10.62 -4.58 -0.27
CA LYS A 117 -10.47 -3.13 -0.49
C LYS A 117 -9.11 -2.79 -1.12
N LEU A 118 -8.02 -3.37 -0.63
CA LEU A 118 -6.67 -3.13 -1.15
C LEU A 118 -6.50 -3.67 -2.58
N PHE A 119 -7.11 -4.82 -2.85
CA PHE A 119 -7.15 -5.40 -4.18
C PHE A 119 -7.81 -4.47 -5.18
N GLU A 120 -8.99 -3.93 -4.87
CA GLU A 120 -9.70 -3.00 -5.76
C GLU A 120 -8.84 -1.80 -6.16
N VAL A 121 -8.02 -1.29 -5.24
CA VAL A 121 -7.11 -0.18 -5.52
C VAL A 121 -5.97 -0.59 -6.44
N CYS A 122 -5.45 -1.82 -6.29
CA CYS A 122 -4.47 -2.38 -7.21
C CYS A 122 -5.07 -2.59 -8.61
N ARG A 123 -6.31 -3.09 -8.68
CA ARG A 123 -7.04 -3.33 -9.93
C ARG A 123 -7.29 -2.05 -10.72
N LEU A 124 -7.69 -0.96 -10.05
CA LEU A 124 -7.86 0.36 -10.66
C LEU A 124 -6.59 0.91 -11.34
N ARG A 125 -5.43 0.32 -11.05
CA ARG A 125 -4.11 0.72 -11.56
C ARG A 125 -3.41 -0.36 -12.36
N SER A 126 -4.08 -1.47 -12.63
CA SER A 126 -3.46 -2.64 -13.26
C SER A 126 -2.12 -2.99 -12.60
N VAL A 127 -2.08 -3.00 -11.26
CA VAL A 127 -0.90 -3.40 -10.48
C VAL A 127 -0.91 -4.93 -10.37
N PRO A 128 0.10 -5.63 -10.92
CA PRO A 128 0.23 -7.08 -10.82
C PRO A 128 0.31 -7.55 -9.37
N ILE A 129 -0.34 -8.67 -9.06
CA ILE A 129 -0.42 -9.22 -7.70
C ILE A 129 0.12 -10.65 -7.67
N ILE A 130 1.08 -10.90 -6.79
CA ILE A 130 1.48 -12.25 -6.38
C ILE A 130 0.74 -12.59 -5.09
N THR A 131 0.07 -13.72 -5.03
CA THR A 131 -0.68 -14.15 -3.85
C THR A 131 0.16 -15.09 -2.99
N PHE A 132 0.22 -14.82 -1.69
CA PHE A 132 0.88 -15.67 -0.70
C PHE A 132 -0.13 -16.13 0.36
N VAL A 133 -0.54 -17.39 0.31
CA VAL A 133 -1.40 -18.04 1.30
C VAL A 133 -0.52 -18.51 2.46
N ASN A 134 -0.57 -17.74 3.54
CA ASN A 134 0.28 -17.89 4.71
C ASN A 134 -0.37 -18.79 5.77
N LYS A 135 0.45 -19.24 6.72
CA LYS A 135 0.07 -20.02 7.91
C LYS A 135 -0.42 -21.45 7.61
N VAL A 136 0.11 -22.09 6.57
CA VAL A 136 -0.15 -23.52 6.31
C VAL A 136 0.36 -24.45 7.43
N ASP A 137 1.20 -23.94 8.33
CA ASP A 137 1.63 -24.61 9.56
C ASP A 137 0.51 -24.70 10.63
N ARG A 138 -0.67 -24.13 10.37
CA ARG A 138 -1.85 -24.17 11.25
C ARG A 138 -3.02 -24.81 10.52
N GLU A 139 -4.00 -25.26 11.29
CA GLU A 139 -5.28 -25.70 10.75
C GLU A 139 -5.92 -24.56 9.96
N GLY A 140 -6.40 -24.89 8.76
CA GLY A 140 -6.92 -23.92 7.82
C GLY A 140 -8.01 -24.49 6.93
N ARG A 141 -8.48 -23.68 6.00
CA ARG A 141 -9.44 -24.09 4.97
C ARG A 141 -8.75 -24.99 3.96
N ALA A 142 -9.53 -25.74 3.18
CA ALA A 142 -8.96 -26.51 2.09
C ALA A 142 -8.25 -25.59 1.08
N ALA A 143 -7.15 -26.06 0.49
CA ALA A 143 -6.36 -25.29 -0.46
C ALA A 143 -7.19 -24.85 -1.68
N PHE A 144 -7.98 -25.78 -2.25
CA PHE A 144 -8.91 -25.50 -3.34
C PHE A 144 -9.93 -24.42 -2.98
N GLU A 145 -10.61 -24.55 -1.83
CA GLU A 145 -11.59 -23.54 -1.38
C GLU A 145 -10.97 -22.13 -1.25
N THR A 146 -9.70 -22.06 -0.82
CA THR A 146 -8.99 -20.79 -0.68
C THR A 146 -8.65 -20.19 -2.04
N ILE A 147 -8.16 -21.00 -2.99
CA ILE A 147 -7.84 -20.55 -4.34
C ILE A 147 -9.11 -20.13 -5.08
N ASP A 148 -10.18 -20.91 -5.00
CA ASP A 148 -11.46 -20.61 -5.66
C ASP A 148 -12.07 -19.32 -5.10
N GLU A 149 -12.00 -19.12 -3.77
CA GLU A 149 -12.42 -17.85 -3.18
C GLU A 149 -11.57 -16.68 -3.69
N VAL A 150 -10.26 -16.85 -3.89
CA VAL A 150 -9.40 -15.81 -4.48
C VAL A 150 -9.84 -15.51 -5.92
N ALA A 151 -10.07 -16.54 -6.73
CA ALA A 151 -10.52 -16.38 -8.12
C ALA A 151 -11.86 -15.64 -8.18
N ASP A 152 -12.86 -16.10 -7.42
CA ASP A 152 -14.21 -15.52 -7.40
C ASP A 152 -14.23 -14.10 -6.80
N ALA A 153 -13.54 -13.91 -5.67
CA ALA A 153 -13.56 -12.63 -4.98
C ALA A 153 -12.90 -11.52 -5.80
N LEU A 154 -11.84 -11.85 -6.52
CA LEU A 154 -10.98 -10.88 -7.19
C LEU A 154 -11.23 -10.83 -8.70
N ALA A 155 -11.98 -11.80 -9.24
CA ALA A 155 -12.22 -11.98 -10.66
C ALA A 155 -10.90 -12.04 -11.45
N LEU A 156 -9.98 -12.89 -10.98
CA LEU A 156 -8.67 -13.13 -11.58
C LEU A 156 -8.48 -14.60 -11.89
N ASP A 157 -7.70 -14.86 -12.94
CA ASP A 157 -7.15 -16.19 -13.14
C ASP A 157 -6.14 -16.47 -12.03
N VAL A 158 -6.21 -17.67 -11.45
CA VAL A 158 -5.32 -18.12 -10.38
C VAL A 158 -4.42 -19.23 -10.91
N CYS A 159 -3.14 -19.15 -10.59
CA CYS A 159 -2.15 -20.14 -10.97
C CYS A 159 -1.38 -20.61 -9.74
N PRO A 160 -1.67 -21.78 -9.16
CA PRO A 160 -0.88 -22.31 -8.06
C PRO A 160 0.53 -22.65 -8.56
N MET A 161 1.55 -22.07 -7.93
CA MET A 161 2.97 -22.28 -8.28
C MET A 161 3.61 -23.40 -7.44
N ASN A 162 3.06 -23.62 -6.25
CA ASN A 162 3.43 -24.69 -5.34
C ASN A 162 2.18 -25.22 -4.62
N TRP A 163 2.33 -26.33 -3.90
CA TRP A 163 1.24 -26.98 -3.18
C TRP A 163 1.65 -27.45 -1.78
N PRO A 164 0.87 -27.17 -0.74
CA PRO A 164 1.14 -27.66 0.60
C PRO A 164 0.73 -29.13 0.72
N VAL A 165 1.62 -29.97 1.26
CA VAL A 165 1.30 -31.37 1.59
C VAL A 165 0.63 -31.40 2.96
N GLY A 166 -0.69 -31.35 2.96
CA GLY A 166 -1.49 -31.20 4.18
C GLY A 166 -1.40 -29.78 4.78
N MET A 167 -2.07 -29.58 5.91
CA MET A 167 -2.03 -28.33 6.69
C MET A 167 -1.98 -28.64 8.19
N GLY A 168 -1.61 -27.65 8.99
CA GLY A 168 -1.65 -27.74 10.44
C GLY A 168 -0.85 -28.93 10.99
N GLY A 169 -1.50 -29.79 11.76
CA GLY A 169 -0.87 -30.98 12.34
C GLY A 169 -0.31 -31.94 11.29
N GLU A 170 -0.94 -31.97 10.11
CA GLU A 170 -0.64 -32.85 8.98
C GLU A 170 0.29 -32.22 7.93
N PHE A 171 0.83 -31.03 8.19
CA PHE A 171 1.75 -30.38 7.26
C PHE A 171 3.08 -31.15 7.18
N GLU A 172 3.39 -31.68 5.99
CA GLU A 172 4.59 -32.47 5.72
C GLU A 172 5.59 -31.79 4.79
N GLY A 173 5.18 -30.72 4.11
CA GLY A 173 6.07 -29.95 3.25
C GLY A 173 5.36 -29.13 2.20
N LEU A 174 6.15 -28.50 1.34
CA LEU A 174 5.69 -27.65 0.25
C LEU A 174 6.33 -28.14 -1.05
N TYR A 175 5.53 -28.54 -2.01
CA TYR A 175 5.97 -29.05 -3.30
C TYR A 175 5.90 -27.97 -4.38
N ASP A 176 7.02 -27.66 -5.02
CA ASP A 176 7.12 -26.68 -6.10
C ASP A 176 6.86 -27.34 -7.46
N PHE A 177 5.84 -26.88 -8.18
CA PHE A 177 5.43 -27.50 -9.45
C PHE A 177 6.44 -27.31 -10.59
N THR A 178 7.23 -26.23 -10.54
CA THR A 178 8.16 -25.90 -11.63
C THR A 178 9.45 -26.71 -11.52
N SER A 179 9.96 -26.88 -10.30
CA SER A 179 11.26 -27.48 -10.03
C SER A 179 11.19 -28.91 -9.51
N GLY A 180 10.01 -29.40 -9.14
CA GLY A 180 9.83 -30.70 -8.50
C GLY A 180 10.47 -30.78 -7.10
N ARG A 181 10.76 -29.62 -6.49
CA ARG A 181 11.41 -29.55 -5.18
C ARG A 181 10.36 -29.68 -4.07
N LEU A 182 10.63 -30.54 -3.10
CA LEU A 182 9.85 -30.68 -1.89
C LEU A 182 10.65 -30.11 -0.71
N SER A 183 10.16 -29.01 -0.14
CA SER A 183 10.71 -28.39 1.07
C SER A 183 10.05 -28.98 2.30
N GLN A 184 10.82 -29.55 3.23
CA GLN A 184 10.29 -30.34 4.34
C GLN A 184 10.60 -29.75 5.73
N PRO A 185 9.70 -29.93 6.73
CA PRO A 185 9.97 -29.63 8.13
C PRO A 185 11.15 -30.41 8.69
N SER A 186 11.89 -29.76 9.58
CA SER A 186 13.01 -30.33 10.32
C SER A 186 12.89 -30.00 11.81
N GLY A 187 13.42 -30.91 12.65
CA GLY A 187 13.45 -30.76 14.10
C GLY A 187 12.08 -30.73 14.78
N ASP A 188 12.10 -30.60 16.11
CA ASP A 188 10.88 -30.54 16.94
C ASP A 188 10.03 -29.30 16.67
N SER A 189 10.69 -28.22 16.20
CA SER A 189 10.01 -26.97 15.88
C SER A 189 9.21 -27.04 14.58
N LYS A 190 9.37 -28.10 13.77
CA LYS A 190 8.83 -28.23 12.41
C LYS A 190 9.10 -26.99 11.54
N ALA A 191 10.24 -26.33 11.73
CA ALA A 191 10.66 -25.21 10.90
C ALA A 191 11.34 -25.70 9.62
N PHE A 192 11.42 -24.82 8.62
CA PHE A 192 12.26 -25.06 7.46
C PHE A 192 13.72 -24.77 7.81
N GLU A 193 14.55 -25.81 7.84
CA GLU A 193 15.99 -25.71 8.12
C GLU A 193 16.83 -26.12 6.88
N GLY A 194 16.27 -25.91 5.69
CA GLY A 194 16.95 -26.19 4.42
C GLY A 194 16.84 -27.64 3.93
N LYS A 195 16.04 -28.49 4.59
CA LYS A 195 15.78 -29.86 4.12
C LYS A 195 14.92 -29.82 2.84
N VAL A 196 15.55 -30.14 1.71
CA VAL A 196 14.92 -30.16 0.39
C VAL A 196 15.27 -31.45 -0.34
N SER A 197 14.27 -32.08 -0.95
CA SER A 197 14.44 -33.17 -1.92
C SER A 197 13.93 -32.75 -3.29
N THR A 198 14.39 -33.40 -4.36
CA THR A 198 13.96 -33.10 -5.74
C THR A 198 13.45 -34.37 -6.37
N HIS A 199 12.28 -34.27 -7.01
CA HIS A 199 11.55 -35.40 -7.55
C HIS A 199 11.25 -35.13 -9.03
N SER A 200 11.32 -36.17 -9.85
CA SER A 200 11.12 -36.06 -11.30
C SER A 200 9.66 -35.80 -11.70
N SER A 201 8.72 -36.27 -10.87
CA SER A 201 7.27 -36.16 -11.09
C SER A 201 6.51 -36.45 -9.79
N LEU A 202 5.20 -36.17 -9.79
CA LEU A 202 4.29 -36.51 -8.68
C LEU A 202 4.19 -38.03 -8.45
N ASP A 203 4.38 -38.84 -9.49
CA ASP A 203 4.37 -40.31 -9.39
C ASP A 203 5.70 -40.92 -8.94
N ALA A 204 6.72 -40.10 -8.66
CA ALA A 204 8.02 -40.61 -8.27
C ALA A 204 7.93 -41.38 -6.93
N THR A 205 8.40 -42.62 -6.91
CA THR A 205 8.44 -43.46 -5.69
C THR A 205 9.30 -42.84 -4.59
N SER A 206 10.28 -42.01 -4.96
CA SER A 206 11.09 -41.23 -4.01
C SER A 206 10.29 -40.28 -3.12
N LEU A 207 9.04 -39.95 -3.45
CA LEU A 207 8.15 -39.19 -2.57
C LEU A 207 7.66 -40.04 -1.39
N ASP A 208 7.46 -41.35 -1.60
CA ASP A 208 7.02 -42.29 -0.56
C ASP A 208 8.11 -42.54 0.49
N ASP A 209 9.38 -42.26 0.16
CA ASP A 209 10.52 -42.36 1.08
C ASP A 209 10.58 -41.19 2.08
N VAL A 210 9.96 -40.06 1.74
CA VAL A 210 10.11 -38.79 2.48
C VAL A 210 8.80 -38.24 3.05
N LEU A 211 7.65 -38.69 2.54
CA LEU A 211 6.31 -38.36 3.03
C LEU A 211 5.65 -39.58 3.68
N THR A 212 4.64 -39.36 4.51
CA THR A 212 3.76 -40.44 4.95
C THR A 212 2.95 -40.97 3.77
N ALA A 213 2.46 -42.21 3.86
CA ALA A 213 1.60 -42.79 2.82
C ALA A 213 0.36 -41.93 2.55
N ALA A 214 -0.20 -41.30 3.60
CA ALA A 214 -1.32 -40.37 3.47
C ALA A 214 -0.90 -39.06 2.79
N GLY A 215 0.23 -38.48 3.19
CA GLY A 215 0.77 -37.26 2.60
C GLY A 215 1.13 -37.41 1.12
N ALA A 216 1.77 -38.52 0.74
CA ALA A 216 2.12 -38.82 -0.65
C ALA A 216 0.88 -39.04 -1.52
N ALA A 217 -0.12 -39.79 -1.04
CA ALA A 217 -1.38 -39.99 -1.75
C ALA A 217 -2.12 -38.66 -1.97
N ARG A 218 -2.22 -37.85 -0.91
CA ARG A 218 -2.84 -36.52 -0.96
C ARG A 218 -2.13 -35.59 -1.95
N LEU A 219 -0.80 -35.51 -1.88
CA LEU A 219 -0.04 -34.67 -2.80
C LEU A 219 -0.30 -35.06 -4.26
N ARG A 220 -0.28 -36.36 -4.59
CA ARG A 220 -0.51 -36.82 -5.96
C ARG A 220 -1.88 -36.41 -6.48
N GLU A 221 -2.92 -36.69 -5.70
CA GLU A 221 -4.30 -36.37 -6.07
C GLU A 221 -4.53 -34.86 -6.20
N GLU A 222 -4.15 -34.09 -5.16
CA GLU A 222 -4.43 -32.67 -5.14
C GLU A 222 -3.56 -31.89 -6.12
N ALA A 223 -2.28 -32.22 -6.27
CA ALA A 223 -1.40 -31.54 -7.23
C ALA A 223 -1.79 -31.82 -8.67
N GLU A 224 -2.15 -33.07 -9.02
CA GLU A 224 -2.63 -33.40 -10.36
C GLU A 224 -3.91 -32.63 -10.67
N LEU A 225 -4.86 -32.59 -9.74
CA LEU A 225 -6.10 -31.83 -9.89
C LEU A 225 -5.83 -30.32 -10.01
N ALA A 226 -4.91 -29.77 -9.22
CA ALA A 226 -4.55 -28.36 -9.28
C ALA A 226 -3.89 -27.98 -10.61
N GLN A 227 -2.97 -28.81 -11.13
CA GLN A 227 -2.33 -28.58 -12.43
C GLN A 227 -3.29 -28.71 -13.61
N ALA A 228 -4.34 -29.55 -13.49
CA ALA A 228 -5.34 -29.73 -14.53
C ALA A 228 -6.50 -28.71 -14.44
N GLY A 229 -6.83 -28.24 -13.24
CA GLY A 229 -8.01 -27.42 -12.95
C GLY A 229 -7.79 -25.91 -13.01
N TYR A 230 -6.55 -25.44 -12.81
CA TYR A 230 -6.21 -24.01 -12.77
C TYR A 230 -5.36 -23.58 -13.97
N SER A 231 -5.29 -22.27 -14.20
CA SER A 231 -4.55 -21.68 -15.32
C SER A 231 -3.04 -21.93 -15.19
N GLU A 232 -2.38 -22.18 -16.32
CA GLU A 232 -0.91 -22.16 -16.38
C GLU A 232 -0.37 -20.73 -16.19
N PHE A 233 0.87 -20.61 -15.71
CA PHE A 233 1.47 -19.30 -15.47
C PHE A 233 1.78 -18.58 -16.78
N ASP A 234 1.08 -17.48 -17.05
CA ASP A 234 1.37 -16.56 -18.14
C ASP A 234 1.93 -15.23 -17.58
N LEU A 235 3.17 -14.91 -17.95
CA LEU A 235 3.87 -13.70 -17.49
C LEU A 235 3.19 -12.41 -17.97
N THR A 236 2.60 -12.41 -19.16
CA THR A 236 1.93 -11.25 -19.75
C THR A 236 0.62 -10.99 -19.04
N ALA A 237 -0.20 -12.02 -18.84
CA ALA A 237 -1.46 -11.95 -18.08
C ALA A 237 -1.19 -11.49 -16.65
N PHE A 238 -0.16 -12.03 -15.98
CA PHE A 238 0.26 -11.55 -14.66
C PHE A 238 0.61 -10.06 -14.67
N ARG A 239 1.43 -9.60 -15.63
CA ARG A 239 1.87 -8.20 -15.70
C ARG A 239 0.78 -7.22 -16.12
N ASN A 240 -0.28 -7.70 -16.76
CA ASN A 240 -1.48 -6.93 -17.05
C ASN A 240 -2.46 -6.88 -15.86
N GLY A 241 -2.27 -7.77 -14.87
CA GLY A 241 -3.13 -7.89 -13.70
C GLY A 241 -4.35 -8.76 -13.93
N ASP A 242 -4.31 -9.67 -14.90
CA ASP A 242 -5.39 -10.62 -15.23
C ASP A 242 -5.19 -11.98 -14.53
N LEU A 243 -3.94 -12.31 -14.15
CA LEU A 243 -3.56 -13.55 -13.50
C LEU A 243 -2.76 -13.29 -12.22
N THR A 244 -2.99 -14.09 -11.17
CA THR A 244 -2.18 -14.09 -9.95
C THR A 244 -1.50 -15.45 -9.71
N PRO A 245 -0.15 -15.51 -9.65
CA PRO A 245 0.54 -16.69 -9.18
C PRO A 245 0.32 -16.83 -7.66
N VAL A 246 -0.09 -18.02 -7.23
CA VAL A 246 -0.41 -18.35 -5.84
C VAL A 246 0.69 -19.21 -5.26
N TYR A 247 1.25 -18.74 -4.15
CA TYR A 247 2.24 -19.45 -3.34
C TYR A 247 1.67 -19.75 -1.97
N PHE A 248 1.67 -21.02 -1.56
CA PHE A 248 1.43 -21.43 -0.20
C PHE A 248 2.71 -21.37 0.62
N GLY A 249 2.59 -21.13 1.92
CA GLY A 249 3.73 -21.17 2.82
C GLY A 249 3.44 -20.79 4.26
N SER A 250 4.51 -20.69 5.03
CA SER A 250 4.48 -20.23 6.40
C SER A 250 5.63 -19.26 6.61
N ALA A 251 5.32 -17.98 6.68
CA ALA A 251 6.31 -16.95 6.99
C ALA A 251 6.95 -17.17 8.38
N LEU A 252 6.19 -17.73 9.34
CA LEU A 252 6.72 -18.00 10.68
C LEU A 252 7.74 -19.14 10.67
N LYS A 253 7.48 -20.19 9.88
CA LYS A 253 8.32 -21.39 9.78
C LYS A 253 9.30 -21.35 8.60
N GLU A 254 9.33 -20.24 7.87
CA GLU A 254 10.22 -19.98 6.72
C GLU A 254 9.97 -20.85 5.48
N PHE A 255 8.76 -21.42 5.34
CA PHE A 255 8.34 -22.11 4.12
C PHE A 255 7.78 -21.14 3.06
N GLY A 256 8.17 -21.33 1.81
CA GLY A 256 7.64 -20.56 0.66
C GLY A 256 8.23 -19.16 0.50
N VAL A 257 9.02 -18.67 1.47
CA VAL A 257 9.57 -17.30 1.43
C VAL A 257 10.68 -17.17 0.39
N VAL A 258 11.50 -18.22 0.22
CA VAL A 258 12.59 -18.23 -0.77
C VAL A 258 12.02 -18.27 -2.18
N GLU A 259 11.00 -19.09 -2.39
CA GLU A 259 10.24 -19.20 -3.63
C GLU A 259 9.58 -17.86 -3.96
N LEU A 260 8.96 -17.21 -2.96
CA LEU A 260 8.33 -15.90 -3.13
C LEU A 260 9.32 -14.80 -3.53
N ILE A 261 10.46 -14.63 -2.84
CA ILE A 261 11.43 -13.59 -3.21
C ILE A 261 12.04 -13.86 -4.59
N THR A 262 12.20 -15.13 -4.96
CA THR A 262 12.66 -15.54 -6.30
C THR A 262 11.61 -15.19 -7.36
N ALA A 263 10.33 -15.42 -7.08
CA ALA A 263 9.22 -15.04 -7.94
C ALA A 263 9.12 -13.51 -8.14
N ILE A 264 9.34 -12.73 -7.07
CA ILE A 264 9.40 -11.26 -7.17
C ILE A 264 10.56 -10.83 -8.07
N ALA A 265 11.73 -11.43 -7.89
CA ALA A 265 12.90 -11.13 -8.73
C ALA A 265 12.63 -11.42 -10.22
N ALA A 266 12.05 -12.59 -10.50
CA ALA A 266 11.85 -13.10 -11.86
C ALA A 266 10.66 -12.44 -12.58
N TYR A 267 9.51 -12.35 -11.93
CA TYR A 267 8.24 -12.05 -12.59
C TYR A 267 7.77 -10.62 -12.38
N ALA A 268 7.92 -10.08 -11.17
CA ALA A 268 7.44 -8.74 -10.87
C ALA A 268 8.06 -7.72 -11.84
N PRO A 269 7.27 -6.74 -12.31
CA PRO A 269 7.73 -5.79 -13.30
C PRO A 269 8.90 -4.95 -12.76
N PRO A 270 9.85 -4.57 -13.63
CA PRO A 270 10.73 -3.44 -13.37
C PRO A 270 9.92 -2.14 -13.24
N PRO A 271 10.57 -0.99 -12.95
CA PRO A 271 9.92 0.31 -13.05
C PRO A 271 9.14 0.43 -14.35
N ARG A 272 7.85 0.74 -14.25
CA ARG A 272 6.95 0.85 -15.41
C ARG A 272 6.83 2.31 -15.87
N PRO A 273 6.53 2.55 -17.17
CA PRO A 273 6.13 3.87 -17.65
C PRO A 273 5.01 4.45 -16.80
N GLN A 274 5.11 5.75 -16.49
CA GLN A 274 4.17 6.44 -15.62
C GLN A 274 3.32 7.43 -16.41
N PRO A 275 2.00 7.45 -16.23
CA PRO A 275 1.12 8.34 -16.97
C PRO A 275 1.34 9.80 -16.54
N SER A 276 1.33 10.71 -17.51
CA SER A 276 1.54 12.14 -17.26
C SER A 276 0.75 13.02 -18.21
N SER A 277 0.74 14.33 -17.94
CA SER A 277 0.17 15.36 -18.82
C SER A 277 0.78 15.40 -20.24
N LYS A 278 1.91 14.75 -20.46
CA LYS A 278 2.61 14.66 -21.76
C LYS A 278 2.56 13.26 -22.39
N GLY A 279 1.71 12.38 -21.87
CA GLY A 279 1.74 10.94 -22.18
C GLY A 279 2.58 10.17 -21.19
N GLU A 280 2.93 8.93 -21.50
CA GLU A 280 3.72 8.08 -20.61
C GLU A 280 5.19 8.52 -20.57
N ILE A 281 5.74 8.60 -19.36
CA ILE A 281 7.17 8.85 -19.15
C ILE A 281 7.86 7.50 -18.97
N ASP A 282 8.72 7.18 -19.94
CA ASP A 282 9.52 5.96 -19.91
C ASP A 282 10.63 6.06 -18.83
N PRO A 283 10.85 5.02 -18.02
CA PRO A 283 11.92 5.01 -17.01
C PRO A 283 13.32 5.22 -17.57
N SER A 284 13.56 4.86 -18.83
CA SER A 284 14.84 5.07 -19.50
C SER A 284 15.08 6.51 -19.96
N ALA A 285 14.10 7.41 -19.80
CA ALA A 285 14.28 8.82 -20.11
C ALA A 285 15.42 9.42 -19.27
N LYS A 286 16.16 10.36 -19.87
CA LYS A 286 17.38 10.91 -19.26
C LYS A 286 17.11 11.92 -18.16
N GLU A 287 16.00 12.64 -18.26
CA GLU A 287 15.64 13.71 -17.32
C GLU A 287 15.10 13.13 -16.03
N VAL A 288 15.54 13.68 -14.90
CA VAL A 288 15.03 13.27 -13.59
C VAL A 288 13.61 13.77 -13.44
N THR A 289 12.69 12.82 -13.28
CA THR A 289 11.29 13.10 -12.95
C THR A 289 10.78 12.14 -11.89
N GLY A 290 9.89 12.61 -11.04
CA GLY A 290 9.18 11.77 -10.08
C GLY A 290 8.07 12.54 -9.38
N PHE A 291 7.30 11.86 -8.53
CA PHE A 291 6.18 12.45 -7.82
C PHE A 291 6.23 12.16 -6.33
N ILE A 292 5.72 13.11 -5.54
CA ILE A 292 5.53 12.93 -4.10
C ILE A 292 4.25 12.14 -3.86
N PHE A 293 4.37 10.93 -3.34
CA PHE A 293 3.21 10.10 -2.99
C PHE A 293 2.85 10.17 -1.51
N LYS A 294 3.80 10.62 -0.68
CA LYS A 294 3.62 10.70 0.77
C LYS A 294 4.40 11.85 1.37
N VAL A 295 3.84 12.52 2.38
CA VAL A 295 4.55 13.46 3.23
C VAL A 295 4.32 13.05 4.67
N GLN A 296 5.39 12.99 5.46
CA GLN A 296 5.34 12.65 6.88
C GLN A 296 5.93 13.80 7.69
N ALA A 297 5.16 14.35 8.64
CA ALA A 297 5.64 15.40 9.54
C ALA A 297 6.06 14.86 10.91
N ASN A 298 6.72 15.72 11.69
CA ASN A 298 7.04 15.52 13.11
C ASN A 298 7.87 14.27 13.40
N MET A 299 8.93 14.06 12.63
CA MET A 299 9.97 13.08 13.03
C MET A 299 10.75 13.52 14.27
N ASP A 300 10.89 14.84 14.48
CA ASP A 300 11.43 15.43 15.70
C ASP A 300 10.43 16.47 16.27
N PRO A 301 9.91 16.26 17.49
CA PRO A 301 9.02 17.21 18.18
C PRO A 301 9.60 18.62 18.33
N GLN A 302 10.93 18.78 18.33
CA GLN A 302 11.61 20.07 18.52
C GLN A 302 11.75 20.86 17.22
N HIS A 303 11.90 20.18 16.07
CA HIS A 303 12.25 20.81 14.80
C HIS A 303 11.09 20.87 13.79
N ARG A 304 9.96 20.17 14.05
CA ARG A 304 8.81 20.09 13.12
C ARG A 304 9.23 19.70 11.70
N ASP A 305 10.25 18.86 11.59
CA ASP A 305 10.77 18.41 10.30
C ASP A 305 9.75 17.52 9.60
N ARG A 306 9.57 17.76 8.30
CA ARG A 306 8.75 16.92 7.42
C ARG A 306 9.64 16.27 6.38
N ILE A 307 9.28 15.07 5.94
CA ILE A 307 9.93 14.38 4.83
C ILE A 307 8.87 14.10 3.77
N ALA A 308 9.14 14.54 2.54
CA ALA A 308 8.36 14.18 1.36
C ALA A 308 9.01 12.95 0.69
N PHE A 309 8.25 11.88 0.53
CA PHE A 309 8.68 10.67 -0.16
C PHE A 309 8.35 10.79 -1.64
N MET A 310 9.41 10.80 -2.45
CA MET A 310 9.35 10.88 -3.89
C MET A 310 9.56 9.49 -4.50
N ARG A 311 8.66 9.07 -5.38
CA ARG A 311 8.90 7.94 -6.29
C ARG A 311 9.67 8.49 -7.51
N LEU A 312 10.87 7.95 -7.75
CA LEU A 312 11.64 8.31 -8.94
C LEU A 312 11.12 7.53 -10.16
N CYS A 313 10.73 8.25 -11.20
CA CYS A 313 10.06 7.70 -12.38
C CYS A 313 10.99 7.55 -13.59
N SER A 314 11.93 8.50 -13.78
CA SER A 314 12.94 8.43 -14.85
C SER A 314 14.19 9.23 -14.48
N GLY A 315 15.26 9.06 -15.25
CA GLY A 315 16.54 9.71 -15.03
C GLY A 315 17.34 9.15 -13.86
N THR A 316 18.56 9.66 -13.68
CA THR A 316 19.41 9.32 -12.53
C THR A 316 19.49 10.53 -11.60
N PHE A 317 18.82 10.44 -10.46
CA PHE A 317 18.91 11.47 -9.44
C PHE A 317 20.33 11.50 -8.88
N LYS A 318 20.87 12.70 -8.64
CA LYS A 318 22.13 12.92 -7.92
C LYS A 318 21.93 13.95 -6.81
N ARG A 319 22.60 13.74 -5.69
CA ARG A 319 22.64 14.70 -4.59
C ARG A 319 23.02 16.11 -5.08
N GLY A 320 22.32 17.11 -4.57
CA GLY A 320 22.52 18.52 -4.92
C GLY A 320 21.87 18.96 -6.22
N MET A 321 21.24 18.05 -6.97
CA MET A 321 20.44 18.43 -8.14
C MET A 321 19.32 19.39 -7.77
N LYS A 322 19.03 20.30 -8.70
CA LYS A 322 17.89 21.22 -8.62
C LYS A 322 16.72 20.59 -9.36
N LEU A 323 15.65 20.31 -8.64
CA LEU A 323 14.38 19.88 -9.22
C LEU A 323 13.33 20.96 -8.98
N THR A 324 12.44 21.12 -9.94
CA THR A 324 11.37 22.10 -9.89
C THR A 324 10.06 21.38 -9.63
N PRO A 325 9.36 21.68 -8.51
CA PRO A 325 8.05 21.12 -8.23
C PRO A 325 6.99 21.72 -9.14
N SER A 326 5.94 20.94 -9.40
CA SER A 326 4.79 21.33 -10.20
C SER A 326 4.06 22.57 -9.64
N GLY A 327 3.44 23.34 -10.54
CA GLY A 327 2.71 24.56 -10.19
C GLY A 327 3.61 25.81 -10.17
N LEU A 328 3.38 26.71 -9.23
CA LEU A 328 4.13 27.98 -9.07
C LEU A 328 5.45 27.81 -8.29
N GLY A 329 5.94 26.58 -8.18
CA GLY A 329 7.11 26.22 -7.39
C GLY A 329 8.41 26.81 -7.93
N LYS A 330 9.26 27.32 -7.03
CA LYS A 330 10.65 27.68 -7.36
C LYS A 330 11.51 26.40 -7.40
N PRO A 331 12.58 26.35 -8.23
CA PRO A 331 13.53 25.25 -8.20
C PRO A 331 14.12 25.03 -6.79
N VAL A 332 14.14 23.78 -6.33
CA VAL A 332 14.64 23.35 -5.02
C VAL A 332 15.88 22.50 -5.21
N ALA A 333 16.98 22.85 -4.53
CA ALA A 333 18.19 22.04 -4.50
C ALA A 333 18.09 20.96 -3.42
N ILE A 334 18.27 19.69 -3.78
CA ILE A 334 18.11 18.55 -2.87
C ILE A 334 19.48 18.14 -2.32
N HIS A 335 19.94 18.82 -1.27
CA HIS A 335 21.28 18.60 -0.70
C HIS A 335 21.39 17.40 0.24
N SER A 336 20.32 17.10 0.99
CA SER A 336 20.30 16.05 2.01
C SER A 336 19.20 15.02 1.74
N PRO A 337 19.21 14.33 0.58
CA PRO A 337 18.26 13.26 0.33
C PRO A 337 18.51 12.09 1.28
N ILE A 338 17.42 11.47 1.73
CA ILE A 338 17.43 10.23 2.49
C ILE A 338 17.20 9.10 1.48
N LEU A 339 18.15 8.18 1.39
CA LEU A 339 18.02 6.96 0.59
C LEU A 339 17.93 5.75 1.54
N PHE A 340 16.99 4.85 1.29
CA PHE A 340 16.53 3.84 2.26
C PHE A 340 17.26 2.48 2.16
N PHE A 341 18.54 2.46 1.77
CA PHE A 341 19.33 1.22 1.57
C PHE A 341 19.66 0.49 2.89
N ALA A 342 19.48 -0.83 2.90
CA ALA A 342 19.67 -1.72 4.04
C ALA A 342 21.11 -2.17 4.28
N GLN A 343 21.91 -2.21 3.22
CA GLN A 343 23.29 -2.69 3.23
C GLN A 343 24.24 -1.55 2.93
N ASP A 344 25.25 -1.45 3.79
CA ASP A 344 26.35 -0.50 3.81
C ASP A 344 26.00 0.99 3.83
N ARG A 345 26.63 1.70 4.76
CA ARG A 345 26.68 3.17 4.83
C ARG A 345 27.53 3.76 3.70
N GLU A 346 27.59 3.12 2.54
CA GLU A 346 27.90 3.88 1.35
C GLU A 346 26.70 4.78 1.13
N ILE A 347 26.89 6.04 1.44
CA ILE A 347 25.94 7.09 1.15
C ILE A 347 25.71 7.01 -0.36
N ALA A 348 24.66 6.32 -0.79
CA ALA A 348 24.26 6.36 -2.18
C ALA A 348 24.03 7.84 -2.50
N ASP A 349 24.85 8.40 -3.39
CA ASP A 349 24.73 9.79 -3.82
C ASP A 349 23.80 9.89 -5.04
N SER A 350 23.30 8.75 -5.53
CA SER A 350 22.39 8.64 -6.66
C SER A 350 21.27 7.64 -6.42
N ALA A 351 20.15 7.88 -7.11
CA ALA A 351 19.01 6.97 -7.16
C ALA A 351 18.56 6.80 -8.63
N GLU A 352 17.96 5.66 -8.94
CA GLU A 352 17.49 5.30 -10.28
C GLU A 352 15.97 5.04 -10.27
N PRO A 353 15.32 4.99 -11.45
CA PRO A 353 13.89 4.77 -11.54
C PRO A 353 13.50 3.50 -10.77
N GLY A 354 12.42 3.56 -10.00
CA GLY A 354 12.10 2.51 -9.04
C GLY A 354 12.32 2.90 -7.58
N ASP A 355 13.40 3.65 -7.33
CA ASP A 355 13.84 3.98 -5.98
C ASP A 355 12.91 5.04 -5.36
N ILE A 356 12.85 5.02 -4.02
CA ILE A 356 12.12 6.02 -3.24
C ILE A 356 13.14 6.93 -2.53
N ILE A 357 12.94 8.23 -2.66
CA ILE A 357 13.83 9.26 -2.09
C ILE A 357 13.05 10.04 -1.03
N GLY A 358 13.61 10.14 0.17
CA GLY A 358 13.10 11.06 1.20
C GLY A 358 13.72 12.45 1.02
N ILE A 359 12.88 13.47 0.84
CA ILE A 359 13.31 14.86 0.69
C ILE A 359 12.88 15.64 1.93
N PRO A 360 13.82 16.22 2.70
CA PRO A 360 13.47 17.15 3.78
C PRO A 360 12.59 18.29 3.24
N ASN A 361 11.48 18.53 3.92
CA ASN A 361 10.40 19.39 3.45
C ASN A 361 9.99 20.36 4.57
N HIS A 362 10.01 21.65 4.26
CA HIS A 362 9.58 22.72 5.18
C HIS A 362 8.23 23.31 4.76
N GLY A 363 7.33 22.48 4.21
CA GLY A 363 6.01 22.87 3.72
C GLY A 363 5.97 23.33 2.26
N THR A 364 7.06 23.11 1.51
CA THR A 364 7.13 23.46 0.08
C THR A 364 6.62 22.36 -0.83
N LEU A 365 6.76 21.10 -0.42
CA LEU A 365 6.32 19.93 -1.19
C LEU A 365 5.07 19.32 -0.56
N ARG A 366 4.17 18.84 -1.42
CA ARG A 366 2.90 18.24 -1.07
C ARG A 366 2.72 16.91 -1.79
N VAL A 367 1.86 16.06 -1.24
CA VAL A 367 1.38 14.88 -1.94
C VAL A 367 0.75 15.28 -3.27
N GLY A 368 1.16 14.62 -4.36
CA GLY A 368 0.75 14.93 -5.73
C GLY A 368 1.79 15.72 -6.51
N ASP A 369 2.71 16.43 -5.84
CA ASP A 369 3.69 17.27 -6.54
C ASP A 369 4.61 16.43 -7.43
N THR A 370 4.73 16.85 -8.68
CA THR A 370 5.74 16.32 -9.61
C THR A 370 7.01 17.15 -9.52
N LEU A 371 8.14 16.51 -9.24
CA LEU A 371 9.46 17.12 -9.33
C LEU A 371 10.09 16.74 -10.66
N SER A 372 10.52 17.74 -11.42
CA SER A 372 11.22 17.56 -12.69
C SER A 372 12.29 18.63 -12.90
N GLU A 373 13.29 18.37 -13.73
CA GLU A 373 14.31 19.36 -14.04
C GLU A 373 13.74 20.63 -14.71
N ARG A 374 12.73 20.47 -15.58
CA ARG A 374 12.20 21.54 -16.46
C ARG A 374 10.81 22.07 -16.07
N ASN A 375 10.16 21.48 -15.06
CA ASN A 375 8.80 21.83 -14.63
C ASN A 375 7.71 21.69 -15.72
N ASP A 376 7.88 20.77 -16.66
CA ASP A 376 7.04 20.63 -17.83
C ASP A 376 6.23 19.33 -17.87
N VAL A 377 6.39 18.47 -16.86
CA VAL A 377 5.67 17.21 -16.69
C VAL A 377 4.81 17.26 -15.42
N ARG A 378 3.61 16.68 -15.47
CA ARG A 378 2.75 16.41 -14.32
C ARG A 378 2.34 14.95 -14.35
N PHE A 379 2.72 14.17 -13.34
CA PHE A 379 2.25 12.80 -13.22
C PHE A 379 0.76 12.79 -12.86
N THR A 380 0.02 11.90 -13.49
CA THR A 380 -1.42 11.72 -13.30
C THR A 380 -1.69 10.46 -12.49
N GLY A 381 -2.93 10.29 -12.03
CA GLY A 381 -3.32 9.09 -11.30
C GLY A 381 -2.87 9.08 -9.83
N LEU A 382 -2.77 10.24 -9.18
CA LEU A 382 -2.66 10.38 -7.72
C LEU A 382 -3.97 10.97 -7.16
N PRO A 383 -5.05 10.18 -7.05
CA PRO A 383 -6.33 10.72 -6.64
C PRO A 383 -6.39 10.95 -5.13
N ASN A 384 -7.11 12.00 -4.73
CA ASN A 384 -7.85 12.01 -3.48
C ASN A 384 -9.04 11.07 -3.60
N PHE A 385 -9.29 10.28 -2.55
CA PHE A 385 -10.45 9.40 -2.48
C PHE A 385 -11.56 10.05 -1.67
N ALA A 386 -12.81 9.95 -2.10
CA ALA A 386 -13.92 10.44 -1.30
C ALA A 386 -13.89 9.79 0.09
N PRO A 387 -14.03 10.58 1.17
CA PRO A 387 -13.97 10.06 2.53
C PRO A 387 -15.13 9.10 2.79
N GLU A 388 -14.87 8.05 3.57
CA GLU A 388 -15.90 7.11 4.05
C GLU A 388 -16.58 7.64 5.32
N ILE A 389 -15.87 8.47 6.10
CA ILE A 389 -16.35 9.00 7.37
C ILE A 389 -16.23 10.52 7.36
N LEU A 390 -17.38 11.19 7.54
CA LEU A 390 -17.46 12.63 7.69
C LEU A 390 -17.74 13.00 9.14
N ARG A 391 -16.98 13.96 9.67
CA ARG A 391 -17.17 14.51 11.02
C ARG A 391 -17.09 16.02 11.01
N ARG A 392 -17.84 16.66 11.89
CA ARG A 392 -17.74 18.09 12.15
C ARG A 392 -16.72 18.33 13.23
N VAL A 393 -15.78 19.24 13.00
CA VAL A 393 -14.79 19.64 14.01
C VAL A 393 -15.34 20.82 14.80
N VAL A 394 -15.45 20.66 16.11
CA VAL A 394 -15.99 21.68 17.02
C VAL A 394 -14.91 22.09 18.01
N LEU A 395 -14.65 23.39 18.09
CA LEU A 395 -13.72 23.96 19.07
C LEU A 395 -14.39 24.11 20.42
N ARG A 396 -13.66 23.78 21.49
CA ARG A 396 -14.07 24.16 22.86
C ARG A 396 -13.79 25.64 23.13
N ASP A 397 -12.72 26.16 22.55
CA ASP A 397 -12.32 27.55 22.63
C ASP A 397 -12.50 28.24 21.26
N PRO A 398 -13.57 29.02 21.06
CA PRO A 398 -13.84 29.69 19.79
C PRO A 398 -12.73 30.66 19.35
N THR A 399 -11.92 31.16 20.28
CA THR A 399 -10.83 32.11 19.97
C THR A 399 -9.72 31.47 19.15
N LYS A 400 -9.60 30.13 19.16
CA LYS A 400 -8.57 29.36 18.44
C LYS A 400 -8.91 29.01 16.99
N THR A 401 -9.94 29.61 16.41
CA THR A 401 -10.38 29.32 15.02
C THR A 401 -9.25 29.43 13.99
N LYS A 402 -8.40 30.47 14.08
CA LYS A 402 -7.24 30.61 13.15
C LYS A 402 -6.22 29.49 13.32
N GLN A 403 -5.99 29.04 14.55
CA GLN A 403 -5.04 27.99 14.86
C GLN A 403 -5.57 26.63 14.41
N LEU A 404 -6.87 26.37 14.58
CA LEU A 404 -7.52 25.19 14.02
C LEU A 404 -7.40 25.17 12.50
N ARG A 405 -7.62 26.31 11.82
CA ARG A 405 -7.53 26.37 10.35
C ARG A 405 -6.17 25.89 9.88
N LYS A 406 -5.12 26.48 10.47
CA LYS A 406 -3.74 26.13 10.18
C LYS A 406 -3.47 24.64 10.44
N ALA A 407 -3.96 24.12 11.55
CA ALA A 407 -3.77 22.72 11.92
C ALA A 407 -4.45 21.76 10.93
N LEU A 408 -5.70 22.03 10.55
CA LEU A 408 -6.43 21.22 9.58
C LEU A 408 -5.79 21.32 8.18
N ASP A 409 -5.35 22.52 7.78
CA ASP A 409 -4.63 22.73 6.53
C ASP A 409 -3.33 21.92 6.48
N ASP A 410 -2.51 21.99 7.54
CA ASP A 410 -1.27 21.23 7.66
C ASP A 410 -1.53 19.71 7.62
N LEU A 411 -2.48 19.21 8.41
CA LEU A 411 -2.83 17.78 8.44
C LEU A 411 -3.43 17.30 7.11
N SER A 412 -4.08 18.18 6.37
CA SER A 412 -4.56 17.90 5.02
C SER A 412 -3.46 17.93 3.97
N GLU A 413 -2.41 18.75 4.11
CA GLU A 413 -1.19 18.68 3.28
C GLU A 413 -0.49 17.34 3.41
N GLU A 414 -0.42 16.82 4.64
CA GLU A 414 0.15 15.52 4.93
C GLU A 414 -0.72 14.36 4.40
N GLY A 415 -1.96 14.65 4.01
CA GLY A 415 -2.92 13.65 3.56
C GLY A 415 -3.41 12.74 4.70
N VAL A 416 -3.42 13.26 5.94
CA VAL A 416 -4.00 12.60 7.12
C VAL A 416 -5.53 12.74 7.11
N ILE A 417 -6.03 13.87 6.65
CA ILE A 417 -7.46 14.17 6.55
C ILE A 417 -7.76 14.94 5.27
N GLN A 418 -9.01 14.90 4.85
CA GLN A 418 -9.57 15.89 3.92
C GLN A 418 -10.36 16.92 4.72
N VAL A 419 -10.31 18.17 4.28
CA VAL A 419 -11.00 19.28 4.93
C VAL A 419 -11.93 19.92 3.94
N PHE A 420 -13.17 20.10 4.37
CA PHE A 420 -14.24 20.76 3.64
C PHE A 420 -14.73 21.97 4.45
N TYR A 421 -14.87 23.08 3.74
CA TYR A 421 -15.38 24.34 4.26
C TYR A 421 -16.78 24.55 3.68
N PRO A 422 -17.85 24.20 4.42
CA PRO A 422 -19.22 24.48 3.99
C PRO A 422 -19.42 25.95 3.63
N GLU A 423 -20.18 26.23 2.58
CA GLU A 423 -20.52 27.61 2.20
C GLU A 423 -21.50 28.24 3.20
N VAL A 424 -22.30 27.40 3.87
CA VAL A 424 -23.24 27.79 4.91
C VAL A 424 -22.85 27.15 6.24
N GLY A 425 -22.70 27.98 7.27
CA GLY A 425 -22.35 27.56 8.63
C GLY A 425 -20.89 27.87 9.01
N SER A 426 -20.60 27.79 10.31
CA SER A 426 -19.28 28.15 10.87
C SER A 426 -18.35 26.95 11.08
N ASN A 427 -18.90 25.74 11.11
CA ASN A 427 -18.18 24.55 11.53
C ASN A 427 -17.65 23.81 10.30
N TRP A 428 -16.39 23.44 10.34
CA TRP A 428 -15.74 22.73 9.24
C TRP A 428 -15.97 21.24 9.34
N VAL A 429 -16.00 20.60 8.17
CA VAL A 429 -16.20 19.16 8.06
C VAL A 429 -14.88 18.55 7.64
N ILE A 430 -14.49 17.47 8.30
CA ILE A 430 -13.37 16.64 7.92
C ILE A 430 -13.88 15.35 7.30
N GLY A 431 -13.12 14.84 6.36
CA GLY A 431 -13.29 13.53 5.78
C GLY A 431 -12.09 12.65 6.05
N VAL A 432 -12.35 11.40 6.42
CA VAL A 432 -11.34 10.37 6.58
C VAL A 432 -11.81 9.07 5.94
N VAL A 433 -10.86 8.18 5.63
CA VAL A 433 -11.16 6.85 5.09
C VAL A 433 -11.34 5.84 6.23
N GLY A 434 -10.64 6.02 7.36
CA GLY A 434 -10.75 5.14 8.53
C GLY A 434 -10.89 5.88 9.85
N GLN A 435 -11.50 5.20 10.82
CA GLN A 435 -11.90 5.75 12.11
C GLN A 435 -10.71 6.28 12.92
N LEU A 436 -9.55 5.59 12.92
CA LEU A 436 -8.36 6.08 13.62
C LEU A 436 -7.88 7.46 13.19
N GLN A 437 -8.07 7.83 11.92
CA GLN A 437 -7.63 9.15 11.46
C GLN A 437 -8.33 10.26 12.26
N LEU A 438 -9.52 10.00 12.79
CA LEU A 438 -10.23 10.89 13.72
C LEU A 438 -9.52 11.00 15.08
N ASP A 439 -9.09 9.87 15.64
CA ASP A 439 -8.38 9.83 16.92
C ASP A 439 -6.99 10.48 16.81
N VAL A 440 -6.27 10.18 15.73
CA VAL A 440 -4.97 10.79 15.39
C VAL A 440 -5.13 12.29 15.19
N LEU A 441 -6.16 12.73 14.47
CA LEU A 441 -6.44 14.16 14.28
C LEU A 441 -6.58 14.86 15.64
N ILE A 442 -7.47 14.37 16.51
CA ILE A 442 -7.76 15.05 17.78
C ILE A 442 -6.51 15.13 18.66
N SER A 443 -5.74 14.05 18.71
CA SER A 443 -4.49 14.07 19.46
C SER A 443 -3.44 15.00 18.89
N ARG A 444 -3.29 15.07 17.56
CA ARG A 444 -2.34 15.99 16.93
C ARG A 444 -2.76 17.45 17.11
N LEU A 445 -4.06 17.74 17.02
CA LEU A 445 -4.60 19.07 17.34
C LEU A 445 -4.19 19.52 18.75
N GLU A 446 -4.34 18.65 19.74
CA GLU A 446 -3.96 18.97 21.12
C GLU A 446 -2.45 19.03 21.31
N ALA A 447 -1.72 18.01 20.85
CA ALA A 447 -0.28 17.86 21.11
C ALA A 447 0.55 18.93 20.39
N GLU A 448 0.30 19.12 19.09
CA GLU A 448 1.14 19.90 18.18
C GLU A 448 0.68 21.34 18.04
N TYR A 449 -0.64 21.54 18.06
CA TYR A 449 -1.27 22.82 17.82
C TYR A 449 -1.88 23.44 19.07
N LYS A 450 -1.93 22.72 20.21
CA LYS A 450 -2.58 23.20 21.45
C LYS A 450 -4.03 23.62 21.21
N VAL A 451 -4.70 22.94 20.29
CA VAL A 451 -6.11 23.14 19.92
C VAL A 451 -6.93 22.05 20.58
N ASP A 452 -7.83 22.45 21.48
CA ASP A 452 -8.81 21.55 22.09
C ASP A 452 -10.08 21.57 21.24
N ALA A 453 -10.32 20.46 20.57
CA ALA A 453 -11.45 20.23 19.69
C ALA A 453 -12.04 18.84 19.94
N PHE A 454 -13.31 18.68 19.59
CA PHE A 454 -13.98 17.38 19.57
C PHE A 454 -14.73 17.19 18.25
N LEU A 455 -15.14 15.95 17.98
CA LEU A 455 -15.79 15.56 16.74
C LEU A 455 -17.25 15.23 16.97
N GLU A 456 -18.10 15.70 16.06
CA GLU A 456 -19.52 15.34 16.01
C GLU A 456 -19.86 14.69 14.68
N ALA A 457 -20.95 13.92 14.63
CA ALA A 457 -21.48 13.40 13.38
C ALA A 457 -21.79 14.56 12.41
N ALA A 458 -21.28 14.47 11.19
CA ALA A 458 -21.70 15.37 10.12
C ALA A 458 -23.10 14.95 9.64
N PRO A 459 -23.95 15.88 9.17
CA PRO A 459 -25.26 15.55 8.60
C PRO A 459 -25.17 14.99 7.16
N TYR A 460 -23.98 14.50 6.77
CA TYR A 460 -23.63 14.09 5.42
C TYR A 460 -22.97 12.71 5.49
N ASP A 461 -23.38 11.83 4.58
CA ASP A 461 -22.81 10.48 4.46
C ASP A 461 -21.64 10.45 3.49
N THR A 462 -21.62 11.35 2.51
CA THR A 462 -20.57 11.34 1.47
C THR A 462 -20.32 12.71 0.86
N ALA A 463 -19.17 12.85 0.21
CA ALA A 463 -18.75 14.07 -0.48
C ALA A 463 -18.38 13.76 -1.94
N ARG A 464 -18.78 14.61 -2.89
CA ARG A 464 -18.44 14.48 -4.32
C ARG A 464 -17.90 15.79 -4.85
N TRP A 465 -16.75 15.74 -5.52
CA TRP A 465 -16.25 16.88 -6.27
C TRP A 465 -17.11 17.10 -7.50
N LEU A 466 -17.49 18.36 -7.74
CA LEU A 466 -18.26 18.73 -8.91
C LEU A 466 -17.33 19.22 -10.02
N VAL A 467 -17.50 18.66 -11.22
CA VAL A 467 -16.78 19.08 -12.42
C VAL A 467 -17.81 19.45 -13.49
N GLY A 468 -17.70 20.67 -14.01
CA GLY A 468 -18.57 21.20 -15.06
C GLY A 468 -18.27 22.67 -15.34
N SER A 469 -19.12 23.30 -16.15
CA SER A 469 -18.97 24.74 -16.44
C SER A 469 -19.31 25.61 -15.23
N ASP A 470 -18.71 26.80 -15.13
CA ASP A 470 -19.00 27.75 -14.05
C ASP A 470 -20.48 28.08 -13.94
N SER A 471 -21.19 28.16 -15.07
CA SER A 471 -22.64 28.39 -15.10
C SER A 471 -23.42 27.24 -14.50
N ALA A 472 -23.07 26.00 -14.83
CA ALA A 472 -23.72 24.80 -14.29
C ALA A 472 -23.48 24.67 -12.78
N LEU A 473 -22.23 24.93 -12.35
CA LEU A 473 -21.85 24.93 -10.93
C LEU A 473 -22.62 26.01 -10.14
N ALA A 474 -22.71 27.23 -10.68
CA ALA A 474 -23.46 28.31 -10.04
C ALA A 474 -24.96 27.99 -9.95
N GLN A 475 -25.55 27.43 -11.01
CA GLN A 475 -26.94 27.01 -11.02
C GLN A 475 -27.19 25.92 -9.96
N PHE A 476 -26.33 24.90 -9.91
CA PHE A 476 -26.44 23.83 -8.91
C PHE A 476 -26.31 24.37 -7.48
N ALA A 477 -25.32 25.24 -7.23
CA ALA A 477 -25.12 25.86 -5.92
C ALA A 477 -26.31 26.73 -5.50
N SER A 478 -27.03 27.35 -6.43
CA SER A 478 -28.20 28.18 -6.09
C SER A 478 -29.34 27.39 -5.45
N PHE A 479 -29.52 26.11 -5.83
CA PHE A 479 -30.54 25.22 -5.26
C PHE A 479 -30.01 24.37 -4.10
N ASN A 480 -28.72 24.00 -4.13
CA ASN A 480 -28.10 23.09 -3.18
C ASN A 480 -27.14 23.77 -2.18
N GLY A 481 -27.19 25.09 -2.04
CA GLY A 481 -26.20 25.87 -1.28
C GLY A 481 -25.96 25.40 0.17
N GLY A 482 -26.98 24.90 0.86
CA GLY A 482 -26.83 24.34 2.21
C GLY A 482 -26.01 23.04 2.29
N ASN A 483 -25.78 22.39 1.14
CA ASN A 483 -24.99 21.18 0.98
C ASN A 483 -23.72 21.45 0.16
N MET A 484 -23.42 22.71 -0.18
CA MET A 484 -22.19 23.08 -0.87
C MET A 484 -21.06 23.33 0.12
N ALA A 485 -19.87 22.86 -0.24
CA ALA A 485 -18.63 23.15 0.44
C ALA A 485 -17.52 23.41 -0.56
N LYS A 486 -16.41 23.95 -0.07
CA LYS A 486 -15.15 24.00 -0.81
C LYS A 486 -14.14 23.08 -0.15
N ASP A 487 -13.38 22.35 -0.95
CA ASP A 487 -12.17 21.72 -0.43
C ASP A 487 -11.11 22.77 -0.10
N ARG A 488 -9.99 22.31 0.46
CA ARG A 488 -8.87 23.18 0.83
C ARG A 488 -8.31 24.01 -0.32
N ASP A 489 -8.34 23.48 -1.55
CA ASP A 489 -7.86 24.17 -2.74
C ASP A 489 -8.95 25.04 -3.39
N GLY A 490 -10.10 25.17 -2.75
CA GLY A 490 -11.21 26.03 -3.18
C GLY A 490 -12.16 25.39 -4.18
N HIS A 491 -12.02 24.10 -4.48
CA HIS A 491 -12.86 23.44 -5.47
C HIS A 491 -14.24 23.10 -4.90
N PRO A 492 -15.30 23.19 -5.72
CA PRO A 492 -16.66 22.93 -5.28
C PRO A 492 -16.87 21.45 -4.96
N VAL A 493 -17.47 21.20 -3.79
CA VAL A 493 -17.80 19.88 -3.28
C VAL A 493 -19.28 19.87 -2.89
N PHE A 494 -20.01 18.85 -3.36
CA PHE A 494 -21.35 18.55 -2.91
C PHE A 494 -21.29 17.56 -1.75
N MET A 495 -21.84 17.97 -0.60
CA MET A 495 -21.94 17.18 0.63
C MET A 495 -23.33 16.52 0.67
N ALA A 496 -23.40 15.25 0.30
CA ALA A 496 -24.66 14.54 0.13
C ALA A 496 -25.09 13.83 1.41
N ARG A 497 -26.41 13.74 1.62
CA ARG A 497 -26.97 13.07 2.81
C ARG A 497 -27.01 11.56 2.69
N SER A 498 -26.89 11.03 1.48
CA SER A 498 -26.88 9.58 1.20
C SER A 498 -26.35 9.31 -0.21
N ALA A 499 -26.05 8.05 -0.52
CA ALA A 499 -25.72 7.62 -1.88
C ALA A 499 -26.88 7.86 -2.87
N TRP A 500 -28.12 7.74 -2.41
CA TRP A 500 -29.31 8.01 -3.22
C TRP A 500 -29.41 9.49 -3.60
N ASP A 501 -29.09 10.40 -2.68
CA ASP A 501 -29.07 11.85 -2.93
C ASP A 501 -28.05 12.19 -4.04
N VAL A 502 -26.88 11.54 -4.04
CA VAL A 502 -25.90 11.68 -5.14
C VAL A 502 -26.52 11.25 -6.48
N GLY A 503 -27.14 10.08 -6.54
CA GLY A 503 -27.75 9.57 -7.78
C GLY A 503 -28.85 10.47 -8.31
N TYR A 504 -29.73 10.93 -7.42
CA TYR A 504 -30.81 11.86 -7.76
C TYR A 504 -30.30 13.18 -8.36
N GLN A 505 -29.26 13.76 -7.76
CA GLN A 505 -28.66 15.00 -8.26
C GLN A 505 -27.92 14.78 -9.58
N GLN A 506 -27.25 13.64 -9.77
CA GLN A 506 -26.62 13.26 -11.04
C GLN A 506 -27.64 13.14 -12.17
N GLU A 507 -28.79 12.53 -11.92
CA GLU A 507 -29.88 12.41 -12.92
C GLU A 507 -30.46 13.78 -13.32
N LYS A 508 -30.58 14.70 -12.37
CA LYS A 508 -31.13 16.05 -12.61
C LYS A 508 -30.15 17.02 -13.24
N HIS A 509 -28.85 16.79 -13.05
CA HIS A 509 -27.78 17.66 -13.53
C HIS A 509 -26.77 16.86 -14.36
N PRO A 510 -27.19 16.33 -15.53
CA PRO A 510 -26.33 15.48 -16.36
C PRO A 510 -25.14 16.24 -16.97
N ASP A 511 -25.17 17.57 -16.94
CA ASP A 511 -24.10 18.48 -17.33
C ASP A 511 -23.00 18.64 -16.26
N LEU A 512 -23.23 18.11 -15.05
CA LEU A 512 -22.26 18.05 -13.97
C LEU A 512 -21.79 16.63 -13.72
N LYS A 513 -20.47 16.46 -13.62
CA LYS A 513 -19.87 15.21 -13.15
C LYS A 513 -19.64 15.27 -11.64
N PHE A 514 -20.22 14.31 -10.93
CA PHE A 514 -20.03 14.11 -9.49
C PHE A 514 -18.98 13.02 -9.28
N SER A 515 -17.78 13.40 -8.87
CA SER A 515 -16.64 12.49 -8.79
C SER A 515 -16.36 12.03 -7.36
N ALA A 516 -16.16 10.72 -7.19
CA ALA A 516 -15.69 10.12 -5.93
C ALA A 516 -14.16 10.14 -5.79
N THR A 517 -13.45 10.50 -6.86
CA THR A 517 -12.01 10.72 -6.84
C THR A 517 -11.70 12.06 -7.47
N LYS A 518 -10.61 12.69 -7.05
CA LYS A 518 -10.13 13.92 -7.68
C LYS A 518 -8.63 13.84 -7.85
N GLU A 519 -8.17 14.09 -9.07
CA GLU A 519 -6.76 14.25 -9.37
C GLU A 519 -6.21 15.48 -8.64
N ARG A 520 -5.09 15.29 -7.93
CA ARG A 520 -4.44 16.35 -7.15
C ARG A 520 -3.67 17.34 -8.01
#